data_AF-A0A447MSP3-F1
#
_entry.id   AF-A0A447MSP3-F1
#
_cell.length_a   1.000
_cell.length_b   1.000
_cell.length_c   1.000
_cell.angle_alpha   90.00
_cell.angle_beta   90.00
_cell.angle_gamma   90.00
#
_symmetry.space_group_name_H-M   'P 1'
#
loop_
_entity.id
_entity.type
_entity.pdbx_description
1 polymer ?
#
loop_
_entity_poly.entity_id
_entity_poly.type
_entity_poly.pdbx_seq_one_letter_code
_entity_poly.pdbx_strand_id
1 'polypeptide(L)' 'MTIRFADKADCAAITEIYNHAVLHTAAIWNDRTVDTDNRLAWYEAVNYWAIRCW' A
#
# COMPACT_ATOMS: atom_id res chain seq x y z
N MET A 1 14.57 12.22 -10.01
CA MET A 1 13.58 11.16 -9.70
C MET A 1 14.34 9.95 -9.20
N THR A 2 14.02 9.47 -7.99
CA THR A 2 14.69 8.34 -7.34
C THR A 2 13.65 7.34 -6.88
N ILE A 3 13.78 6.08 -7.30
CA ILE A 3 12.94 4.98 -6.85
C ILE A 3 13.71 4.27 -5.73
N ARG A 4 13.08 4.14 -4.56
CA ARG A 4 13.66 3.52 -3.37
C ARG A 4 12.66 2.54 -2.76
N PHE A 5 13.15 1.66 -1.88
CA PHE A 5 12.25 0.85 -1.06
C PHE A 5 11.41 1.75 -0.15
N ALA A 6 10.13 1.41 -0.06
CA ALA A 6 9.19 2.07 0.84
C ALA A 6 9.52 1.70 2.28
N ASP A 7 9.38 2.65 3.19
CA ASP A 7 9.44 2.46 4.63
C ASP A 7 8.04 2.54 5.25
N LYS A 8 7.94 2.31 6.57
CA LYS A 8 6.66 2.41 7.28
C LYS A 8 6.07 3.83 7.28
N ALA A 9 6.91 4.86 7.16
CA ALA A 9 6.44 6.25 7.12
C ALA A 9 5.76 6.57 5.78
N ASP A 10 6.18 5.92 4.70
CA ASP A 10 5.57 6.05 3.38
C ASP A 10 4.16 5.41 3.29
N CYS A 11 3.77 4.56 4.25
CA CYS A 11 2.48 3.87 4.24
C CYS A 11 1.30 4.84 4.22
N ALA A 12 1.41 6.00 4.87
CA ALA A 12 0.36 7.02 4.85
C ALA A 12 0.15 7.58 3.43
N ALA A 13 1.22 7.93 2.73
CA ALA A 13 1.16 8.44 1.36
C ALA A 13 0.64 7.37 0.38
N ILE A 14 1.06 6.11 0.55
CA ILE A 14 0.56 4.98 -0.25
C ILE A 14 -0.94 4.78 -0.05
N THR A 15 -1.43 4.95 1.19
CA THR A 15 -2.86 4.85 1.52
C THR A 15 -3.68 5.92 0.80
N GLU A 16 -3.19 7.16 0.75
CA GLU A 16 -3.85 8.26 0.08
C GLU A 16 -3.97 8.02 -1.44
N ILE A 17 -2.87 7.60 -2.08
CA ILE A 17 -2.87 7.24 -3.52
C ILE A 17 -3.84 6.09 -3.79
N TYR A 18 -3.84 5.06 -2.92
CA TYR A 18 -4.74 3.92 -3.05
C TYR A 18 -6.22 4.35 -2.94
N ASN A 19 -6.56 5.14 -1.91
CA ASN A 19 -7.94 5.58 -1.69
C ASN A 19 -8.43 6.51 -2.79
N HIS A 20 -7.56 7.39 -3.31
CA HIS A 20 -7.90 8.23 -4.45
C HIS A 20 -8.19 7.38 -5.70
N ALA A 21 -7.38 6.35 -5.97
CA ALA A 21 -7.61 5.45 -7.09
C ALA A 21 -8.89 4.60 -6.91
N VAL A 22 -9.21 4.16 -5.69
CA VAL A 22 -10.48 3.48 -5.35
C VAL A 22 -11.69 4.35 -5.67
N LEU A 23 -11.66 5.63 -5.27
CA LEU A 23 -12.83 6.51 -5.38
C LEU A 23 -13.02 7.12 -6.79
N HIS A 24 -11.93 7.33 -7.52
CA HIS A 24 -11.96 8.14 -8.75
C HIS A 24 -11.59 7.38 -10.01
N THR A 25 -11.22 6.10 -9.92
CA THR A 25 -10.76 5.34 -11.09
C THR A 25 -11.24 3.90 -11.09
N ALA A 26 -11.38 3.30 -12.26
CA ALA A 26 -11.63 1.86 -12.40
C ALA A 26 -10.33 1.01 -12.35
N ALA A 27 -9.21 1.60 -11.94
CA ALA A 27 -7.92 0.90 -11.87
C ALA A 27 -7.87 -0.12 -10.73
N ILE A 28 -8.72 0.05 -9.71
CA ILE A 28 -8.84 -0.84 -8.57
C ILE A 28 -10.25 -1.38 -8.54
N TRP A 29 -10.37 -2.70 -8.56
CA TRP A 29 -11.65 -3.39 -8.49
C TRP A 29 -12.10 -3.60 -7.03
N ASN A 30 -12.18 -2.49 -6.29
CA ASN A 30 -12.63 -2.43 -4.91
C ASN A 30 -13.17 -1.03 -4.62
N ASP A 31 -14.36 -0.94 -4.05
CA ASP A 31 -15.01 0.34 -3.72
C ASP A 31 -14.82 0.76 -2.26
N ARG A 32 -14.04 -0.01 -1.48
CA ARG A 32 -13.79 0.28 -0.06
C ARG A 32 -12.44 0.95 0.14
N THR A 33 -12.48 2.16 0.70
CA THR A 33 -11.30 2.85 1.22
C THR A 33 -10.72 2.11 2.42
N VAL A 34 -9.42 2.21 2.59
CA VAL A 34 -8.65 1.55 3.65
C VAL A 34 -7.95 2.59 4.53
N ASP A 35 -7.69 2.22 5.78
CA ASP A 35 -6.89 3.02 6.70
C ASP A 35 -5.39 2.72 6.54
N THR A 36 -4.57 3.55 7.20
CA THR A 36 -3.10 3.41 7.18
C THR A 36 -2.65 2.13 7.87
N ASP A 37 -3.36 1.66 8.90
CA ASP A 37 -3.02 0.44 9.63
C ASP A 37 -3.19 -0.82 8.77
N ASN A 38 -4.23 -0.87 7.94
CA ASN A 38 -4.46 -1.92 6.95
C ASN A 38 -3.34 -1.93 5.90
N ARG A 39 -2.87 -0.75 5.46
CA ARG A 39 -1.73 -0.66 4.52
C ARG A 39 -0.41 -1.03 5.18
N LEU A 40 -0.24 -0.76 6.47
CA LEU A 40 0.92 -1.16 7.23
C LEU A 40 0.95 -2.70 7.41
N ALA A 41 -0.20 -3.31 7.73
CA ALA A 41 -0.34 -4.76 7.77
C ALA A 41 -0.05 -5.42 6.42
N TRP A 42 -0.52 -4.81 5.31
CA TRP A 42 -0.18 -5.25 3.96
C TRP A 42 1.32 -5.12 3.67
N TYR A 43 1.95 -4.00 4.02
CA TYR A 43 3.39 -3.78 3.84
C TYR A 43 4.22 -4.80 4.62
N GLU A 44 3.83 -5.09 5.87
CA GLU A 44 4.47 -6.11 6.69
C GLU A 44 4.30 -7.51 6.11
N ALA A 45 3.10 -7.86 5.63
CA ALA A 45 2.86 -9.13 4.96
C ALA A 45 3.74 -9.29 3.71
N VAL A 46 3.80 -8.27 2.84
CA VAL A 46 4.63 -8.30 1.62
C VAL A 46 6.12 -8.43 1.97
N ASN A 47 6.61 -7.70 2.97
CA ASN A 47 7.99 -7.85 3.45
C ASN A 47 8.25 -9.24 4.03
N TYR A 48 7.26 -9.81 4.74
CA TYR A 48 7.39 -11.13 5.33
C TYR A 48 7.49 -12.23 4.27
N TRP A 49 6.71 -12.13 3.20
CA TRP A 49 6.81 -13.02 2.04
C TRP A 49 8.13 -12.84 1.28
N ALA A 50 8.63 -11.61 1.16
CA ALA A 50 9.93 -11.34 0.55
C ALA A 50 11.10 -11.99 1.32
N ILE A 51 11.00 -12.08 2.65
CA ILE A 51 12.02 -12.71 3.50
C ILE A 51 11.91 -14.25 3.52
N ARG A 52 10.70 -14.81 3.42
CA ARG A 52 10.48 -16.27 3.50
C ARG A 52 10.58 -17.03 2.18
N CYS A 53 10.48 -16.36 1.04
CA CYS A 53 10.59 -16.99 -0.29
C CYS A 53 12.03 -16.97 -0.87
N TRP A 54 13.05 -16.76 -0.02
CA TRP A 54 14.47 -16.98 -0.32
C TRP A 54 15.03 -18.11 0.54
#